data_AF-X1GQP2-F1
#
_entry.id   AF-X1GQP2-F1
#
_cell.length_a   1.000
_cell.length_b   1.000
_cell.length_c   1.000
_cell.angle_alpha   90.00
_cell.angle_beta   90.00
_cell.angle_gamma   90.00
#
_symmetry.space_group_name_H-M   'P 1'
#
loop_
_entity.id
_entity.type
_entity.pdbx_description
1 polymer ?
#
loop_
_entity_poly.entity_id
_entity_poly.type
_entity_poly.pdbx_seq_one_letter_code
_entity_poly.pdbx_strand_id
1 'polypeptide(L)'
;MKSKRDNPKTLNSLKKNYKEFDKILKILLIIGIITISGFIIYAFLTPKPGYSYLGILNSEKKAENYPTEAAVNESITFYISVGNYLNRDFSFHIEILK
;
A
#
# COMPACT_ATOMS: atom_id res chain seq x y z
N MET A 1 41.63 41.96 19.83
CA MET A 1 40.45 41.30 20.46
C MET A 1 40.37 39.88 19.91
N LYS A 2 40.84 38.85 20.63
CA LYS A 2 40.82 37.46 20.12
C LYS A 2 39.36 37.00 19.99
N SER A 3 39.00 36.49 18.82
CA SER A 3 37.65 35.99 18.57
C SER A 3 37.36 34.83 19.51
N LYS A 4 36.13 34.73 20.03
CA LYS A 4 35.68 33.58 20.85
C LYS A 4 35.85 32.23 20.12
N ARG A 5 36.03 32.28 18.79
CA ARG A 5 36.36 31.16 17.89
C ARG A 5 37.81 30.64 18.01
N ASP A 6 38.75 31.44 18.51
CA ASP A 6 40.17 31.06 18.60
C ASP A 6 40.53 30.45 19.97
N ASN A 7 39.54 30.20 20.81
CA ASN A 7 39.73 29.54 22.10
C ASN A 7 39.71 28.01 21.92
N PRO A 8 40.82 27.30 22.21
CA PRO A 8 40.93 25.85 21.98
C PRO A 8 39.89 25.04 22.75
N LYS A 9 39.38 25.55 23.88
CA LYS A 9 38.30 24.90 24.65
C LYS A 9 36.99 24.84 23.86
N THR A 10 36.65 25.90 23.12
CA THR A 10 35.42 25.99 22.33
C THR A 10 35.49 25.12 21.07
N LEU A 11 36.66 25.04 20.43
CA LEU A 11 36.86 24.18 19.26
C LEU A 11 36.76 22.69 19.64
N ASN A 12 37.34 22.31 20.78
CA ASN A 12 37.30 20.94 21.27
C ASN A 12 35.88 20.50 21.65
N SER A 13 35.07 21.39 22.25
CA SER A 13 33.68 21.07 22.57
C SER A 13 32.81 20.92 21.33
N LEU A 14 32.99 21.77 20.32
CA LEU A 14 32.28 21.64 19.04
C LEU A 14 32.64 20.34 18.33
N LYS A 15 33.93 20.01 18.23
CA LYS A 15 34.41 18.75 17.61
C LYS A 15 33.87 17.52 18.33
N LYS A 16 33.74 17.57 19.67
CA LYS A 16 33.11 16.52 20.46
C LYS A 16 31.62 16.37 20.14
N ASN A 17 30.87 17.47 20.10
CA ASN A 17 29.43 17.46 19.76
C ASN A 17 29.18 16.89 18.36
N TYR A 18 29.97 17.26 17.35
CA TYR A 18 29.85 16.68 16.01
C TYR A 18 30.12 15.18 15.98
N LYS A 19 31.08 14.70 16.77
CA LYS A 19 31.40 13.26 16.86
C LYS A 19 30.29 12.47 17.55
N GLU A 20 29.65 13.04 18.58
CA GLU A 20 28.50 12.44 19.25
C GLU A 20 27.27 12.42 18.33
N PHE A 21 27.03 13.50 17.60
CA PHE A 21 25.95 13.57 16.60
C PHE A 21 26.14 12.54 15.47
N ASP A 22 27.35 12.43 14.91
CA ASP A 22 27.67 11.43 13.88
C ASP A 22 27.44 9.99 14.38
N LYS A 23 27.80 9.72 15.65
CA LYS A 23 27.54 8.42 16.27
C LYS A 23 26.05 8.12 16.37
N ILE A 24 25.24 9.10 16.82
CA ILE A 24 23.79 8.96 16.92
C ILE A 24 23.18 8.74 15.53
N LEU A 25 23.61 9.52 14.54
CA LEU A 25 23.12 9.42 13.16
C LEU A 25 23.38 8.04 12.57
N LYS A 26 24.58 7.48 12.79
CA LYS A 26 24.90 6.11 12.35
C LYS A 26 24.03 5.05 13.03
N ILE A 27 23.76 5.20 14.32
CA ILE A 27 22.89 4.27 15.06
C ILE A 27 21.47 4.33 14.49
N LEU A 28 20.93 5.53 14.27
CA LEU A 28 19.60 5.71 13.66
C LEU A 28 19.53 5.11 12.26
N LEU A 29 20.59 5.28 11.45
CA LEU A 29 20.67 4.68 10.12
C LEU A 29 20.61 3.15 10.18
N ILE A 30 21.37 2.54 11.08
CA ILE A 30 21.38 1.08 11.26
C ILE A 30 19.99 0.58 11.69
N ILE A 31 19.35 1.25 12.65
CA ILE A 31 17.99 0.89 13.09
C ILE A 31 17.00 1.02 11.93
N GLY A 32 17.12 2.07 11.12
CA GLY A 32 16.29 2.28 9.93
C GLY A 32 16.46 1.16 8.91
N ILE A 33 17.70 0.78 8.59
CA ILE A 33 18.01 -0.32 7.67
C ILE A 33 17.42 -1.64 8.18
N ILE A 34 17.62 -1.97 9.46
CA ILE A 34 17.08 -3.20 10.07
C ILE A 34 15.55 -3.20 10.01
N THR A 35 14.92 -2.08 10.33
CA THR A 35 13.46 -1.93 10.34
C THR A 35 12.88 -2.12 8.94
N ILE A 36 13.43 -1.42 7.94
CA ILE A 36 12.98 -1.53 6.54
C ILE A 36 13.21 -2.94 6.01
N SER A 37 14.37 -3.54 6.29
CA SER A 37 14.68 -4.92 5.90
C SER A 37 13.68 -5.90 6.51
N GLY A 38 13.34 -5.72 7.79
CA GLY A 38 12.32 -6.53 8.48
C GLY A 38 10.95 -6.42 7.81
N PHE A 39 10.51 -5.21 7.45
CA PHE A 39 9.26 -5.02 6.72
C PHE A 39 9.27 -5.66 5.33
N ILE A 40 10.37 -5.60 4.60
CA ILE A 40 10.51 -6.25 3.28
C ILE A 40 10.39 -7.77 3.44
N ILE A 41 11.11 -8.37 4.39
CA ILE A 41 11.05 -9.80 4.67
C ILE A 41 9.62 -10.20 5.08
N TYR A 42 9.00 -9.43 5.98
CA TYR A 42 7.62 -9.68 6.42
C TYR A 42 6.63 -9.65 5.25
N ALA A 43 6.74 -8.67 4.34
CA ALA A 43 5.88 -8.55 3.18
C ALA A 43 6.03 -9.73 2.20
N PHE A 44 7.25 -10.28 2.08
CA PHE A 44 7.50 -11.46 1.25
C PHE A 44 6.92 -12.74 1.87
N LEU A 45 7.03 -12.89 3.20
CA LEU A 45 6.54 -14.05 3.92
C LEU A 45 5.02 -14.02 4.17
N THR A 46 4.41 -12.84 4.13
CA THR A 46 2.98 -12.63 4.39
C THR A 46 2.32 -12.05 3.14
N PRO A 47 2.21 -12.84 2.05
CA PRO A 47 1.53 -12.37 0.85
C PRO A 47 0.08 -12.00 1.20
N LYS A 48 -0.43 -10.96 0.55
CA LYS A 48 -1.84 -10.57 0.73
C LYS A 48 -2.73 -11.78 0.45
N PRO A 49 -3.76 -12.02 1.28
CA PRO A 49 -4.70 -13.08 1.00
C PRO A 49 -5.30 -12.82 -0.39
N GLY A 50 -5.34 -13.87 -1.20
CA GLY A 50 -6.02 -13.80 -2.47
C GLY A 50 -7.50 -13.47 -2.26
N TYR A 51 -8.14 -12.89 -3.27
CA TYR A 51 -9.55 -12.52 -3.19
C TYR A 51 -10.26 -12.82 -4.51
N SER A 52 -11.58 -12.97 -4.44
CA SER A 52 -12.45 -12.98 -5.60
C SER A 52 -13.35 -11.76 -5.56
N TYR A 53 -13.79 -11.28 -6.72
CA TYR A 53 -14.83 -10.26 -6.78
C TYR A 53 -15.93 -10.67 -7.75
N LEU A 54 -17.15 -10.26 -7.42
CA LEU A 54 -18.33 -10.33 -8.27
C LEU A 54 -18.82 -8.91 -8.50
N GLY A 55 -19.13 -8.58 -9.75
CA GLY A 55 -19.57 -7.25 -10.13
C GLY A 55 -20.70 -7.31 -11.14
N ILE A 56 -21.52 -6.26 -11.15
CA ILE A 56 -22.55 -6.02 -12.17
C ILE A 56 -22.22 -4.68 -12.82
N LEU A 57 -22.43 -4.57 -14.12
CA LEU A 57 -22.32 -3.33 -14.88
C LEU A 57 -23.58 -3.11 -15.70
N ASN A 58 -23.94 -1.85 -15.91
CA ASN A 58 -25.04 -1.47 -16.79
C ASN A 58 -24.69 -1.74 -18.27
N SER A 59 -25.63 -1.44 -19.18
CA SER A 59 -25.46 -1.62 -20.63
C SER A 59 -24.26 -0.87 -21.23
N GLU A 60 -23.81 0.21 -20.59
CA GLU A 60 -22.64 1.01 -20.96
C GLU A 60 -21.34 0.54 -20.30
N LYS A 61 -21.34 -0.61 -19.60
CA LYS A 61 -20.20 -1.15 -18.84
C LYS A 61 -19.74 -0.25 -17.69
N LYS A 62 -20.68 0.49 -17.07
CA LYS A 62 -20.43 1.31 -15.88
C LYS A 62 -21.04 0.68 -14.64
N ALA A 63 -20.40 0.92 -13.49
CA ALA A 63 -20.83 0.44 -12.18
C ALA A 63 -21.80 1.42 -11.49
N GLU A 64 -22.72 1.99 -12.27
CA GLU A 64 -23.71 2.98 -11.83
C GLU A 64 -24.94 2.90 -12.72
N ASN A 65 -26.05 3.53 -12.30
CA ASN A 65 -27.28 3.63 -13.09
C ASN A 65 -27.74 2.27 -13.64
N TYR A 66 -27.81 1.27 -12.75
CA TYR A 66 -28.29 -0.06 -13.11
C TYR A 66 -29.76 -0.01 -13.52
N PRO A 67 -30.20 -0.82 -14.51
CA PRO A 67 -31.60 -0.88 -14.89
C PRO A 67 -32.43 -1.41 -13.71
N THR A 68 -33.35 -0.58 -13.20
CA THR A 68 -34.26 -0.92 -12.09
C THR A 68 -35.68 -1.22 -12.53
N GLU A 69 -36.02 -0.91 -13.78
CA GLU A 69 -37.35 -1.08 -14.36
C GLU A 69 -37.26 -1.85 -15.67
N ALA A 70 -38.30 -2.64 -15.96
CA ALA A 70 -38.42 -3.42 -17.18
C ALA A 70 -39.83 -3.30 -17.75
N ALA A 71 -39.95 -2.86 -18.99
CA ALA A 71 -41.22 -2.86 -19.72
C ALA A 71 -41.41 -4.17 -20.49
N VAL A 72 -42.68 -4.56 -20.67
CA VAL A 72 -43.02 -5.73 -21.50
C VAL A 72 -42.55 -5.46 -22.93
N ASN A 73 -41.84 -6.43 -23.52
CA ASN A 73 -41.21 -6.36 -24.84
C ASN A 73 -39.97 -5.45 -24.95
N GLU A 74 -39.39 -4.97 -23.85
CA GLU A 74 -38.07 -4.33 -23.86
C GLU A 74 -36.97 -5.29 -23.41
N SER A 75 -35.83 -5.25 -24.10
CA SER A 75 -34.64 -6.02 -23.76
C SER A 75 -33.72 -5.21 -22.85
N ILE A 76 -33.47 -5.73 -21.64
CA ILE A 76 -32.50 -5.15 -20.72
C ILE A 76 -31.17 -5.89 -20.84
N THR A 77 -30.08 -5.13 -20.89
CA THR A 77 -28.73 -5.68 -20.90
C THR A 77 -27.96 -5.19 -19.68
N PHE A 78 -27.32 -6.14 -18.99
CA PHE A 78 -26.32 -5.87 -17.96
C PHE A 78 -25.21 -6.90 -18.08
N TYR A 79 -24.04 -6.59 -17.55
CA TYR A 79 -22.88 -7.47 -17.59
C TYR A 79 -22.55 -7.96 -16.19
N ILE A 80 -22.26 -9.24 -16.06
CA ILE A 80 -21.73 -9.83 -14.82
C ILE A 80 -20.23 -10.02 -15.00
N SER A 81 -19.46 -9.60 -14.00
CA SER A 81 -18.01 -9.75 -13.97
C SER A 81 -17.59 -10.63 -12.80
N VAL A 82 -16.67 -11.55 -13.05
CA VAL A 82 -16.05 -12.39 -12.02
C VAL A 82 -14.54 -12.29 -12.16
N GLY A 83 -13.86 -11.91 -11.08
CA GLY A 83 -12.41 -11.93 -11.02
C GLY A 83 -11.91 -12.89 -9.96
N ASN A 84 -10.89 -13.67 -10.31
CA ASN A 84 -10.22 -14.61 -9.43
C ASN A 84 -8.77 -14.18 -9.20
N TYR A 85 -8.45 -13.77 -7.97
CA TYR A 85 -7.10 -13.48 -7.49
C TYR A 85 -6.70 -14.41 -6.32
N LEU A 86 -7.32 -15.59 -6.20
CA LEU A 86 -7.12 -16.53 -5.10
C LEU A 86 -5.86 -17.41 -5.25
N ASN A 87 -5.13 -17.29 -6.36
CA ASN A 87 -4.03 -18.20 -6.75
C ASN A 87 -4.43 -19.69 -6.70
N ARG A 88 -5.71 -19.98 -6.95
CA ARG A 88 -6.29 -21.33 -7.02
C ARG A 88 -7.53 -21.31 -7.89
N ASP A 89 -7.98 -22.51 -8.28
CA ASP A 89 -9.24 -22.65 -8.99
C ASP A 89 -10.42 -22.20 -8.13
N PHE A 90 -11.35 -21.48 -8.76
CA PHE A 90 -12.54 -20.93 -8.14
C PHE A 90 -13.75 -21.21 -9.02
N SER A 91 -14.69 -22.00 -8.51
CA SER A 91 -15.96 -22.27 -9.17
C SER A 91 -17.04 -21.34 -8.63
N PHE A 92 -17.84 -20.78 -9.52
CA PHE A 92 -18.98 -19.94 -9.18
C PHE A 92 -20.20 -20.36 -9.99
N HIS A 93 -21.37 -20.04 -9.47
CA HIS A 93 -22.65 -20.30 -10.11
C HIS A 93 -23.42 -18.98 -10.20
N ILE A 94 -24.03 -18.74 -11.36
CA ILE A 94 -24.92 -17.60 -11.59
C ILE A 94 -26.32 -18.18 -11.78
N GLU A 95 -27.23 -17.76 -10.91
CA GLU A 95 -28.64 -18.12 -10.97
C GLU A 95 -29.45 -16.88 -11.32
N ILE A 96 -30.30 -16.99 -12.34
CA ILE A 96 -31.27 -15.96 -12.70
C ILE A 96 -32.61 -16.39 -12.13
N LEU A 97 -33.05 -15.71 -11.08
CA LEU A 97 -34.35 -15.97 -10.46
C LEU A 97 -35.46 -15.38 -11.34
N LYS A 98 -36.55 -16.15 -11.50
CA LYS A 98 -37.73 -15.78 -12.28
C LYS A 98 -38.69 -14.91 -11.48
#